data_AF-A0A971TJP0-F1
#
_entry.id   AF-A0A971TJP0-F1
#
_cell.length_a   1.000
_cell.length_b   1.000
_cell.length_c   1.000
_cell.angle_alpha   90.00
_cell.angle_beta   90.00
_cell.angle_gamma   90.00
#
_symmetry.space_group_name_H-M   'P 1'
#
loop_
_entity.id
_entity.type
_entity.pdbx_description
1 polymer ?
#
loop_
_entity_poly.entity_id
_entity_poly.type
_entity_poly.pdbx_seq_one_letter_code
_entity_poly.pdbx_strand_id
1 'polypeptide(L)'
;MDGSGRLTGLALGLWLFGQLFLGVPLWTGIAQAGSRMVPVTEAAECRDLVEQFGPRFFMHPTRHFALIYATDHAWALAMGRVLEETHEEFYRTFREAGFDPKPIEGRLTWVCFVSYGDFDDYARRADRMDMSWSDGYYSARTNRVALVRPGKGSTLREGGVEASLALKASRGNSDLYPVTESEGGEQVAAEDSIAVDESRATHELSHQLAFNSGIQKRGVMYPMWVSEGLATSFEREATGGTGLREDNPVRRRCLIEAYRGGRLMPLEDFLTLTRLPASDPSATREIYAQAWSVFRFLFSDRREELRRYLAALSKLEPGRRDRAAIRREIVAAFGPIDRLDVSWKAHLEKLSDQTASEEFSAGVDRR
;
A
#
# COMPACT_ATOMS: atom_id res chain seq x y z
N MET A 1 18.33 -65.08 -6.64
CA MET A 1 17.11 -64.91 -7.44
C MET A 1 16.10 -64.22 -6.55
N ASP A 2 15.82 -62.97 -6.88
CA ASP A 2 14.76 -62.02 -6.44
C ASP A 2 14.38 -61.97 -4.94
N GLY A 3 14.41 -60.84 -4.22
CA GLY A 3 14.46 -59.44 -4.62
C GLY A 3 13.10 -58.74 -4.47
N SER A 4 12.59 -58.55 -3.25
CA SER A 4 11.60 -57.49 -2.96
C SER A 4 11.41 -57.25 -1.46
N GLY A 5 11.97 -56.14 -0.96
CA GLY A 5 11.48 -55.47 0.25
C GLY A 5 10.62 -54.26 -0.14
N ARG A 6 9.51 -54.05 0.56
CA ARG A 6 8.78 -52.76 0.70
C ARG A 6 8.07 -52.82 2.06
N LEU A 7 8.52 -52.15 3.11
CA LEU A 7 8.43 -50.71 3.41
C LEU A 7 7.00 -50.15 3.36
N THR A 8 6.51 -49.92 4.58
CA THR A 8 5.41 -49.08 5.02
C THR A 8 5.49 -47.68 4.40
N GLY A 9 4.46 -47.27 3.65
CA GLY A 9 4.33 -45.93 3.10
C GLY A 9 3.57 -45.00 4.04
N LEU A 10 4.31 -44.08 4.67
CA LEU A 10 3.80 -42.80 5.16
C LEU A 10 3.29 -41.97 3.97
N ALA A 11 2.04 -41.52 4.02
CA ALA A 11 1.52 -40.53 3.07
C ALA A 11 2.01 -39.13 3.47
N LEU A 12 3.03 -38.63 2.78
CA LEU A 12 3.37 -37.21 2.72
C LEU A 12 2.35 -36.47 1.85
N GLY A 13 1.64 -35.50 2.41
CA GLY A 13 0.95 -34.45 1.66
C GLY A 13 1.89 -33.25 1.51
N LEU A 14 2.52 -33.12 0.34
CA LEU A 14 3.40 -32.01 -0.04
C LEU A 14 2.60 -30.72 -0.27
N TRP A 15 2.99 -29.65 0.41
CA TRP A 15 2.66 -28.27 0.06
C TRP A 15 3.50 -27.85 -1.16
N LEU A 16 2.82 -27.46 -2.23
CA LEU A 16 3.40 -26.91 -3.45
C LEU A 16 2.53 -25.73 -3.84
N PHE A 17 3.00 -24.50 -3.69
CA PHE A 17 2.75 -23.42 -4.65
C PHE A 17 3.85 -22.37 -4.56
N GLY A 18 4.88 -22.60 -5.36
CA GLY A 18 5.85 -21.60 -5.78
C GLY A 18 5.92 -21.58 -7.31
N GLN A 19 6.13 -20.38 -7.84
CA GLN A 19 6.44 -19.99 -9.23
C GLN A 19 5.25 -19.65 -10.16
N LEU A 20 5.24 -18.41 -10.65
CA LEU A 20 5.65 -17.99 -12.01
C LEU A 20 5.83 -16.45 -11.94
N PHE A 21 6.91 -15.85 -12.45
CA PHE A 21 7.16 -15.59 -13.86
C PHE A 21 8.65 -15.74 -14.24
N LEU A 22 8.88 -16.49 -15.32
CA LEU A 22 10.10 -16.52 -16.14
C LEU A 22 9.71 -16.17 -17.58
N GLY A 23 10.58 -15.41 -18.27
CA GLY A 23 10.78 -15.48 -19.72
C GLY A 23 9.85 -14.67 -20.64
N VAL A 24 10.37 -13.56 -21.19
CA VAL A 24 9.88 -12.91 -22.43
C VAL A 24 10.92 -13.18 -23.52
N PRO A 25 10.55 -13.61 -24.75
CA PRO A 25 11.48 -13.66 -25.87
C PRO A 25 11.60 -12.29 -26.57
N LEU A 26 12.76 -12.13 -27.21
CA LEU A 26 13.32 -10.94 -27.85
C LEU A 26 12.42 -10.17 -28.84
N TRP A 27 12.72 -8.87 -28.90
CA TRP A 27 12.51 -7.93 -30.01
C TRP A 27 12.92 -8.47 -31.38
N THR A 28 12.09 -8.24 -32.40
CA THR A 28 12.49 -7.90 -33.79
C THR A 28 11.36 -7.15 -34.52
N GLY A 29 11.61 -5.94 -35.04
CA GLY A 29 10.77 -5.31 -36.05
C GLY A 29 10.69 -3.78 -36.00
N ILE A 30 11.60 -3.08 -36.69
CA ILE A 30 11.58 -1.63 -36.98
C ILE A 30 10.69 -1.37 -38.20
N ALA A 31 9.82 -0.34 -38.19
CA ALA A 31 9.79 0.75 -39.19
C ALA A 31 8.51 1.63 -39.12
N GLN A 32 8.76 2.94 -39.00
CA GLN A 32 7.97 4.13 -39.42
C GLN A 32 6.47 4.00 -39.75
N ALA A 33 5.66 4.73 -38.98
CA ALA A 33 4.62 5.59 -39.54
C ALA A 33 4.40 6.79 -38.60
N GLY A 34 4.64 8.00 -39.10
CA GLY A 34 4.29 9.23 -38.39
C GLY A 34 2.78 9.35 -38.27
N SER A 35 2.23 9.10 -37.09
CA SER A 35 0.84 9.45 -36.78
C SER A 35 0.82 10.78 -36.05
N ARG A 36 0.38 11.81 -36.78
CA ARG A 36 -0.06 13.11 -36.28
C ARG A 36 -0.93 12.89 -35.04
N MET A 37 -0.49 13.38 -33.87
CA MET A 37 -1.30 13.39 -32.64
C MET A 37 -2.60 14.15 -32.93
N VAL A 38 -3.71 13.42 -33.01
CA VAL A 38 -5.05 14.01 -32.95
C VAL A 38 -5.34 14.29 -31.48
N PRO A 39 -5.80 15.49 -31.10
CA PRO A 39 -6.17 15.75 -29.72
C PRO A 39 -7.35 14.85 -29.36
N VAL A 40 -7.09 13.83 -28.55
CA VAL A 40 -8.14 13.01 -27.93
C VAL A 40 -8.86 13.94 -26.97
N THR A 41 -10.13 14.24 -27.25
CA THR A 41 -10.96 15.01 -26.32
C THR A 41 -11.24 14.13 -25.11
N GLU A 42 -11.21 14.72 -23.90
CA GLU A 42 -11.43 13.99 -22.64
C GLU A 42 -12.67 13.08 -22.72
N ALA A 43 -13.76 13.58 -23.31
CA ALA A 43 -15.00 12.82 -23.51
C ALA A 43 -14.87 11.53 -24.35
N ALA A 44 -13.89 11.42 -25.26
CA ALA A 44 -13.63 10.21 -26.03
C ALA A 44 -12.90 9.15 -25.19
N GLU A 45 -11.86 9.56 -24.45
CA GLU A 45 -11.16 8.68 -23.50
C GLU A 45 -12.11 8.15 -22.43
N CYS A 46 -13.03 9.01 -21.97
CA CYS A 46 -14.09 8.65 -21.03
C CYS A 46 -15.07 7.60 -21.57
N ARG A 47 -15.46 7.67 -22.85
CA ARG A 47 -16.38 6.70 -23.47
C ARG A 47 -15.70 5.36 -23.71
N ASP A 48 -14.50 5.38 -24.27
CA ASP A 48 -13.76 4.16 -24.62
C ASP A 48 -13.45 3.32 -23.37
N LEU A 49 -13.15 3.98 -22.24
CA LEU A 49 -12.92 3.30 -20.98
C LEU A 49 -14.21 2.71 -20.39
N VAL A 50 -15.33 3.45 -20.36
CA VAL A 50 -16.60 2.94 -19.82
C VAL A 50 -17.16 1.80 -20.69
N GLU A 51 -17.05 1.89 -22.01
CA GLU A 51 -17.45 0.82 -22.94
C GLU A 51 -16.70 -0.49 -22.68
N GLN A 52 -15.42 -0.43 -22.26
CA GLN A 52 -14.64 -1.62 -21.88
C GLN A 52 -15.17 -2.31 -20.62
N PHE A 53 -15.74 -1.58 -19.67
CA PHE A 53 -16.28 -2.15 -18.41
C PHE A 53 -17.76 -2.52 -18.51
N GLY A 54 -18.49 -1.91 -19.47
CA GLY A 54 -19.87 -2.23 -19.79
C GLY A 54 -20.90 -1.28 -19.19
N PRO A 55 -22.20 -1.48 -19.51
CA PRO A 55 -23.25 -0.47 -19.32
C PRO A 55 -23.61 -0.17 -17.85
N ARG A 56 -23.03 -0.89 -16.89
CA ARG A 56 -23.25 -0.69 -15.45
C ARG A 56 -22.22 0.23 -14.79
N PHE A 57 -21.20 0.63 -15.55
CA PHE A 57 -20.19 1.56 -15.07
C PHE A 57 -20.50 2.98 -15.53
N PHE A 58 -20.28 3.91 -14.60
CA PHE A 58 -20.30 5.33 -14.84
C PHE A 58 -18.90 5.87 -14.64
N MET A 59 -18.67 7.12 -15.05
CA MET A 59 -17.39 7.77 -14.83
C MET A 59 -17.57 9.16 -14.25
N HIS A 60 -16.78 9.45 -13.22
CA HIS A 60 -16.64 10.75 -12.59
C HIS A 60 -15.21 11.27 -12.80
N PRO A 61 -15.01 12.30 -13.65
CA PRO A 61 -13.71 12.91 -13.85
C PRO A 61 -13.46 14.02 -12.80
N THR A 62 -12.21 14.12 -12.35
CA THR A 62 -11.69 15.24 -11.57
C THR A 62 -10.59 15.95 -12.36
N ARG A 63 -9.76 16.77 -11.71
CA ARG A 63 -8.62 17.43 -12.36
C ARG A 63 -7.55 16.40 -12.74
N HIS A 64 -7.24 15.48 -11.84
CA HIS A 64 -6.13 14.53 -11.93
C HIS A 64 -6.58 13.07 -12.05
N PHE A 65 -7.86 12.75 -11.85
CA PHE A 65 -8.37 11.38 -11.80
C PHE A 65 -9.60 11.15 -12.68
N ALA A 66 -9.76 9.91 -13.14
CA ALA A 66 -10.98 9.43 -13.79
C ALA A 66 -11.47 8.20 -13.01
N LEU A 67 -12.53 8.39 -12.22
CA LEU A 67 -13.12 7.32 -11.41
C LEU A 67 -14.21 6.63 -12.23
N ILE A 68 -13.98 5.37 -12.57
CA ILE A 68 -14.95 4.47 -13.23
C ILE A 68 -15.58 3.62 -12.12
N TYR A 69 -16.90 3.62 -11.99
CA TYR A 69 -17.55 3.02 -10.83
C TYR A 69 -18.90 2.40 -11.18
N ALA A 70 -19.20 1.28 -10.51
CA ALA A 70 -20.52 0.63 -10.54
C ALA A 70 -21.33 0.86 -9.25
N THR A 71 -20.80 1.66 -8.31
CA THR A 71 -21.39 2.06 -7.02
C THR A 71 -22.30 3.30 -7.16
N ASP A 72 -22.73 3.89 -6.04
CA ASP A 72 -23.49 5.14 -6.06
C ASP A 72 -22.63 6.36 -6.44
N HIS A 73 -23.25 7.35 -7.09
CA HIS A 73 -22.55 8.55 -7.56
C HIS A 73 -22.02 9.45 -6.42
N ALA A 74 -22.64 9.40 -5.24
CA ALA A 74 -22.22 10.22 -4.10
C ALA A 74 -20.86 9.74 -3.57
N TRP A 75 -20.61 8.43 -3.55
CA TRP A 75 -19.30 7.86 -3.28
C TRP A 75 -18.25 8.38 -4.28
N ALA A 76 -18.52 8.37 -5.58
CA ALA A 76 -17.55 8.81 -6.59
C ALA A 76 -17.17 10.29 -6.42
N LEU A 77 -18.14 11.15 -6.06
CA LEU A 77 -17.90 12.56 -5.75
C LEU A 77 -17.06 12.74 -4.47
N ALA A 78 -17.33 11.96 -3.44
CA ALA A 78 -16.58 12.02 -2.18
C ALA A 78 -15.14 11.53 -2.37
N MET A 79 -14.98 10.35 -2.97
CA MET A 79 -13.68 9.76 -3.26
C MET A 79 -12.86 10.66 -4.19
N GLY A 80 -13.48 11.25 -5.21
CA GLY A 80 -12.80 12.21 -6.09
C GLY A 80 -12.16 13.38 -5.33
N ARG A 81 -12.83 13.93 -4.32
CA ARG A 81 -12.25 14.99 -3.45
C ARG A 81 -11.07 14.48 -2.62
N VAL A 82 -11.21 13.30 -2.01
CA VAL A 82 -10.15 12.68 -1.20
C VAL A 82 -8.89 12.43 -2.03
N LEU A 83 -9.04 11.95 -3.27
CA LEU A 83 -7.91 11.73 -4.18
C LEU A 83 -7.20 13.05 -4.55
N GLU A 84 -7.96 14.11 -4.83
CA GLU A 84 -7.40 15.43 -5.16
C GLU A 84 -6.66 16.05 -3.97
N GLU A 85 -7.25 16.03 -2.78
CA GLU A 85 -6.63 16.54 -1.56
C GLU A 85 -5.33 15.78 -1.22
N THR A 86 -5.35 14.46 -1.36
CA THR A 86 -4.17 13.61 -1.12
C THR A 86 -3.09 13.84 -2.18
N HIS A 87 -3.48 14.07 -3.44
CA HIS A 87 -2.54 14.46 -4.49
C HIS A 87 -1.84 15.78 -4.15
N GLU A 88 -2.58 16.82 -3.80
CA GLU A 88 -2.00 18.11 -3.41
C GLU A 88 -1.03 17.96 -2.25
N GLU A 89 -1.42 17.19 -1.23
CA GLU A 89 -0.59 16.94 -0.07
C GLU A 89 0.69 16.17 -0.39
N PHE A 90 0.61 15.14 -1.24
CA PHE A 90 1.75 14.38 -1.70
C PHE A 90 2.79 15.29 -2.37
N TYR A 91 2.36 16.08 -3.35
CA TYR A 91 3.27 16.97 -4.06
C TYR A 91 3.84 18.06 -3.17
N ARG A 92 3.02 18.64 -2.29
CA ARG A 92 3.47 19.65 -1.31
C ARG A 92 4.54 19.09 -0.39
N THR A 93 4.26 17.94 0.22
CA THR A 93 5.17 17.26 1.16
C THR A 93 6.52 16.94 0.53
N PHE A 94 6.54 16.33 -0.66
CA PHE A 94 7.80 15.97 -1.31
C PHE A 94 8.57 17.20 -1.81
N ARG A 95 7.89 18.24 -2.34
CA ARG A 95 8.55 19.49 -2.76
C ARG A 95 9.15 20.26 -1.58
N GLU A 96 8.41 20.39 -0.47
CA GLU A 96 8.92 21.01 0.76
C GLU A 96 10.12 20.23 1.34
N ALA A 97 10.18 18.92 1.11
CA ALA A 97 11.30 18.08 1.48
C ALA A 97 12.49 18.12 0.49
N GLY A 98 12.44 18.95 -0.55
CA GLY A 98 13.52 19.13 -1.52
C GLY A 98 13.56 18.10 -2.64
N PHE A 99 12.52 17.28 -2.78
CA PHE A 99 12.34 16.41 -3.95
C PHE A 99 11.78 17.21 -5.12
N ASP A 100 11.96 16.68 -6.34
CA ASP A 100 11.43 17.26 -7.58
C ASP A 100 10.43 16.28 -8.24
N PRO A 101 9.24 16.07 -7.63
CA PRO A 101 8.25 15.17 -8.19
C PRO A 101 7.70 15.74 -9.51
N LYS A 102 7.80 14.94 -10.57
CA LYS A 102 7.26 15.30 -11.89
C LYS A 102 5.74 15.39 -11.83
N PRO A 103 5.11 16.37 -12.52
CA PRO A 103 3.65 16.41 -12.60
C PRO A 103 3.12 15.15 -13.29
N ILE A 104 1.93 14.70 -12.89
CA ILE A 104 1.26 13.63 -13.61
C ILE A 104 0.85 14.08 -15.02
N GLU A 105 0.88 13.16 -15.97
CA GLU A 105 0.41 13.39 -17.33
C GLU A 105 -1.01 12.83 -17.48
N GLY A 106 -1.96 13.69 -17.85
CA GLY A 106 -3.36 13.30 -18.00
C GLY A 106 -4.05 12.93 -16.67
N ARG A 107 -5.13 12.15 -16.77
CA ARG A 107 -5.88 11.65 -15.61
C ARG A 107 -5.50 10.22 -15.29
N LEU A 108 -5.26 9.96 -14.01
CA LEU A 108 -5.03 8.61 -13.50
C LEU A 108 -6.36 7.87 -13.36
N THR A 109 -6.43 6.64 -13.87
CA THR A 109 -7.67 5.85 -13.91
C THR A 109 -7.86 5.03 -12.64
N TRP A 110 -9.07 5.08 -12.10
CA TRP A 110 -9.53 4.34 -10.93
C TRP A 110 -10.77 3.54 -11.29
N VAL A 111 -10.88 2.30 -10.82
CA VAL A 111 -12.03 1.43 -11.11
C VAL A 111 -12.60 0.87 -9.81
N CYS A 112 -13.88 1.08 -9.56
CA CYS A 112 -14.57 0.59 -8.36
C CYS A 112 -15.67 -0.42 -8.71
N PHE A 113 -15.49 -1.64 -8.23
CA PHE A 113 -16.40 -2.78 -8.42
C PHE A 113 -17.34 -2.94 -7.24
N VAL A 114 -18.54 -3.46 -7.48
CA VAL A 114 -19.52 -3.82 -6.43
C VAL A 114 -19.47 -5.31 -6.05
N SER A 115 -18.72 -6.11 -6.79
CA SER A 115 -18.62 -7.56 -6.66
C SER A 115 -17.17 -7.99 -6.57
N TYR A 116 -16.85 -8.83 -5.58
CA TYR A 116 -15.55 -9.50 -5.50
C TYR A 116 -15.25 -10.33 -6.75
N GLY A 117 -16.26 -10.97 -7.34
CA GLY A 117 -16.09 -11.77 -8.55
C GLY A 117 -15.61 -10.92 -9.73
N ASP A 118 -16.24 -9.77 -9.97
CA ASP A 118 -15.86 -8.87 -11.07
C ASP A 118 -14.48 -8.25 -10.83
N PHE A 119 -14.17 -7.91 -9.57
CA PHE A 119 -12.86 -7.40 -9.16
C PHE A 119 -11.75 -8.45 -9.37
N ASP A 120 -11.97 -9.69 -8.93
CA ASP A 120 -11.00 -10.79 -9.08
C ASP A 120 -10.79 -11.16 -10.56
N ASP A 121 -11.87 -11.17 -11.35
CA ASP A 121 -11.81 -11.41 -12.79
C ASP A 121 -11.04 -10.30 -13.50
N TYR A 122 -11.27 -9.04 -13.13
CA TYR A 122 -10.52 -7.90 -13.63
C TYR A 122 -9.03 -8.03 -13.29
N ALA A 123 -8.69 -8.31 -12.02
CA ALA A 123 -7.31 -8.48 -11.57
C ALA A 123 -6.57 -9.58 -12.34
N ARG A 124 -7.24 -10.72 -12.58
CA ARG A 124 -6.66 -11.82 -13.35
C ARG A 124 -6.45 -11.46 -14.83
N ARG A 125 -7.45 -10.83 -15.47
CA ARG A 125 -7.45 -10.59 -16.92
C ARG A 125 -6.60 -9.38 -17.33
N ALA A 126 -6.79 -8.24 -16.67
CA ALA A 126 -6.12 -6.99 -17.01
C ALA A 126 -4.69 -6.95 -16.45
N ASP A 127 -4.55 -7.37 -15.19
CA ASP A 127 -3.33 -7.13 -14.42
C ASP A 127 -2.47 -8.38 -14.19
N ARG A 128 -3.02 -9.57 -14.47
CA ARG A 128 -2.37 -10.88 -14.25
C ARG A 128 -1.98 -11.09 -12.78
N MET A 129 -2.83 -10.62 -11.87
CA MET A 129 -2.65 -10.72 -10.42
C MET A 129 -3.76 -11.56 -9.81
N ASP A 130 -3.43 -12.25 -8.71
CA ASP A 130 -4.42 -12.86 -7.83
C ASP A 130 -4.58 -11.95 -6.60
N MET A 131 -5.75 -11.32 -6.53
CA MET A 131 -6.09 -10.33 -5.51
C MET A 131 -7.26 -10.80 -4.65
N SER A 132 -7.50 -12.12 -4.57
CA SER A 132 -8.61 -12.70 -3.81
C SER A 132 -8.58 -12.43 -2.30
N TRP A 133 -7.49 -11.86 -1.80
CA TRP A 133 -7.22 -11.55 -0.39
C TRP A 133 -7.28 -10.03 -0.10
N SER A 134 -7.31 -9.18 -1.13
CA SER A 134 -7.36 -7.73 -0.97
C SER A 134 -8.68 -7.14 -1.47
N ASP A 135 -9.05 -6.00 -0.91
CA ASP A 135 -10.19 -5.21 -1.37
C ASP A 135 -9.77 -4.18 -2.44
N GLY A 136 -8.47 -3.99 -2.67
CA GLY A 136 -7.96 -3.15 -3.76
C GLY A 136 -6.45 -3.22 -3.94
N TYR A 137 -6.00 -2.63 -5.04
CA TYR A 137 -4.60 -2.57 -5.39
C TYR A 137 -4.35 -1.52 -6.46
N TYR A 138 -3.12 -1.01 -6.44
CA TYR A 138 -2.50 -0.32 -7.55
C TYR A 138 -1.76 -1.32 -8.46
N SER A 139 -1.96 -1.18 -9.77
CA SER A 139 -1.26 -1.94 -10.79
C SER A 139 -0.13 -1.14 -11.43
N ALA A 140 1.11 -1.56 -11.19
CA ALA A 140 2.27 -1.05 -11.91
C ALA A 140 2.24 -1.37 -13.42
N ARG A 141 1.42 -2.34 -13.85
CA ARG A 141 1.29 -2.77 -15.26
C ARG A 141 0.38 -1.85 -16.04
N THR A 142 -0.83 -1.59 -15.53
CA THR A 142 -1.85 -0.80 -16.23
C THR A 142 -1.85 0.67 -15.80
N ASN A 143 -1.12 1.00 -14.72
CA ASN A 143 -1.18 2.31 -14.06
C ASN A 143 -2.58 2.67 -13.55
N ARG A 144 -3.34 1.68 -13.12
CA ARG A 144 -4.70 1.84 -12.61
C ARG A 144 -4.77 1.43 -11.15
N VAL A 145 -5.71 2.01 -10.43
CA VAL A 145 -6.13 1.49 -9.13
C VAL A 145 -7.47 0.80 -9.28
N ALA A 146 -7.58 -0.40 -8.74
CA ALA A 146 -8.84 -1.15 -8.66
C ALA A 146 -9.25 -1.28 -7.20
N LEU A 147 -10.52 -1.00 -6.91
CA LEU A 147 -11.14 -1.14 -5.61
C LEU A 147 -12.39 -2.00 -5.75
N VAL A 148 -12.75 -2.74 -4.71
CA VAL A 148 -14.07 -3.34 -4.57
C VAL A 148 -14.76 -2.79 -3.31
N ARG A 149 -16.03 -2.42 -3.46
CA ARG A 149 -16.92 -1.97 -2.38
C ARG A 149 -18.21 -2.79 -2.47
N PRO A 150 -18.25 -3.96 -1.84
CA PRO A 150 -19.44 -4.79 -1.84
C PRO A 150 -20.57 -4.14 -1.01
N GLY A 151 -21.82 -4.48 -1.33
CA GLY A 151 -23.00 -3.90 -0.67
C GLY A 151 -23.08 -4.21 0.83
N LYS A 152 -23.95 -3.50 1.56
CA LYS A 152 -24.12 -3.66 3.02
C LYS A 152 -24.28 -5.14 3.43
N GLY A 153 -23.53 -5.56 4.45
CA GLY A 153 -23.58 -6.92 5.01
C GLY A 153 -22.54 -7.90 4.45
N SER A 154 -21.72 -7.47 3.48
CA SER A 154 -20.58 -8.25 3.00
C SER A 154 -19.41 -8.25 4.00
N THR A 155 -18.79 -9.41 4.15
CA THR A 155 -17.52 -9.57 4.86
C THR A 155 -16.37 -8.91 4.07
N LEU A 156 -15.56 -8.10 4.76
CA LEU A 156 -14.31 -7.55 4.22
C LEU A 156 -13.25 -8.64 4.09
N ARG A 157 -12.35 -8.53 3.11
CA ARG A 157 -11.15 -9.38 3.06
C ARG A 157 -10.05 -8.80 3.95
N GLU A 158 -8.92 -9.49 4.09
CA GLU A 158 -7.83 -9.11 4.99
C GLU A 158 -7.43 -7.63 4.86
N GLY A 159 -7.31 -7.10 3.64
CA GLY A 159 -6.98 -5.69 3.41
C GLY A 159 -8.04 -4.70 3.93
N GLY A 160 -9.33 -5.03 3.85
CA GLY A 160 -10.40 -4.22 4.43
C GLY A 160 -10.54 -4.41 5.94
N VAL A 161 -10.26 -5.61 6.46
CA VAL A 161 -10.20 -5.88 7.90
C VAL A 161 -9.11 -5.03 8.54
N GLU A 162 -7.92 -4.94 7.93
CA GLU A 162 -6.83 -4.09 8.43
C GLU A 162 -7.24 -2.62 8.53
N ALA A 163 -7.83 -2.08 7.46
CA ALA A 163 -8.32 -0.70 7.45
C ALA A 163 -9.51 -0.49 8.42
N SER A 164 -10.34 -1.50 8.67
CA SER A 164 -11.43 -1.42 9.67
C SER A 164 -10.91 -1.43 11.10
N LEU A 165 -9.95 -2.30 11.40
CA LEU A 165 -9.28 -2.33 12.71
C LEU A 165 -8.52 -1.03 12.97
N ALA A 166 -7.93 -0.45 11.92
CA ALA A 166 -7.32 0.87 11.97
C ALA A 166 -8.33 1.93 12.42
N LEU A 167 -9.45 2.03 11.72
CA LEU A 167 -10.49 2.98 12.04
C LEU A 167 -11.06 2.83 13.46
N LYS A 168 -11.24 1.59 13.94
CA LYS A 168 -11.70 1.33 15.32
C LYS A 168 -10.66 1.79 16.35
N ALA A 169 -9.38 1.57 16.07
CA ALA A 169 -8.29 2.01 16.94
C ALA A 169 -8.18 3.54 17.01
N SER A 170 -8.35 4.26 15.89
CA SER A 170 -8.27 5.74 15.87
C SER A 170 -9.39 6.42 16.65
N ARG A 171 -10.55 5.77 16.83
CA ARG A 171 -11.67 6.27 17.66
C ARG A 171 -11.53 6.05 19.16
N GLY A 172 -10.41 5.48 19.63
CA GLY A 172 -10.13 5.34 21.07
C GLY A 172 -11.10 4.43 21.82
N ASN A 173 -11.74 3.48 21.11
CA ASN A 173 -12.59 2.47 21.73
C ASN A 173 -11.69 1.35 22.26
N SER A 174 -11.25 1.50 23.52
CA SER A 174 -10.30 0.65 24.24
C SER A 174 -10.88 -0.66 24.76
N ASP A 175 -12.09 -1.04 24.34
CA ASP A 175 -12.67 -2.33 24.73
C ASP A 175 -12.00 -3.45 23.91
N LEU A 176 -10.92 -3.95 24.50
CA LEU A 176 -10.27 -5.23 24.24
C LEU A 176 -11.32 -6.33 24.04
N TYR A 177 -11.63 -6.63 22.79
CA TYR A 177 -12.03 -7.98 22.44
C TYR A 177 -10.76 -8.74 22.05
N PRO A 178 -10.52 -9.94 22.59
CA PRO A 178 -9.63 -10.86 21.90
C PRO A 178 -10.18 -10.98 20.48
N VAL A 179 -9.32 -10.85 19.48
CA VAL A 179 -9.61 -11.31 18.13
C VAL A 179 -9.79 -12.82 18.24
N THR A 180 -10.96 -13.26 18.69
CA THR A 180 -11.46 -14.56 18.29
C THR A 180 -11.78 -14.40 16.83
N GLU A 181 -11.08 -15.15 15.99
CA GLU A 181 -11.47 -15.42 14.61
C GLU A 181 -12.93 -15.91 14.66
N SER A 182 -13.88 -14.98 14.58
CA SER A 182 -15.26 -15.36 14.41
C SER A 182 -15.35 -15.83 12.98
N GLU A 183 -15.67 -17.11 12.78
CA GLU A 183 -15.88 -17.77 11.49
C GLU A 183 -16.97 -17.11 10.61
N GLY A 184 -17.54 -15.97 11.01
CA GLY A 184 -18.28 -15.04 10.17
C GLY A 184 -17.57 -13.69 10.17
N GLY A 185 -16.96 -13.32 9.03
CA GLY A 185 -16.07 -12.16 8.99
C GLY A 185 -16.75 -10.81 9.23
N GLU A 186 -15.92 -9.82 9.50
CA GLU A 186 -16.28 -8.56 10.14
C GLU A 186 -17.26 -7.71 9.28
N GLN A 187 -18.44 -7.41 9.84
CA GLN A 187 -19.39 -6.47 9.25
C GLN A 187 -19.07 -5.05 9.74
N VAL A 188 -18.79 -4.15 8.81
CA VAL A 188 -18.45 -2.75 9.12
C VAL A 188 -19.72 -1.90 9.03
N ALA A 189 -19.93 -1.04 10.03
CA ALA A 189 -21.05 -0.09 10.03
C ALA A 189 -20.97 0.83 8.79
N ALA A 190 -22.11 1.33 8.31
CA ALA A 190 -22.15 2.09 7.06
C ALA A 190 -21.27 3.35 7.08
N GLU A 191 -21.16 4.02 8.22
CA GLU A 191 -20.30 5.20 8.41
C GLU A 191 -18.81 4.81 8.40
N ASP A 192 -18.48 3.65 8.96
CA ASP A 192 -17.12 3.14 9.05
C ASP A 192 -16.61 2.64 7.70
N SER A 193 -17.50 2.17 6.83
CA SER A 193 -17.16 1.71 5.48
C SER A 193 -16.56 2.80 4.59
N ILE A 194 -16.86 4.08 4.86
CA ILE A 194 -16.34 5.19 4.05
C ILE A 194 -14.90 5.47 4.43
N ALA A 195 -14.60 5.58 5.73
CA ALA A 195 -13.24 5.83 6.19
C ALA A 195 -12.28 4.66 5.92
N VAL A 196 -12.78 3.41 5.99
CA VAL A 196 -12.03 2.22 5.54
C VAL A 196 -11.65 2.33 4.07
N ASP A 197 -12.59 2.75 3.22
CA ASP A 197 -12.33 2.97 1.80
C ASP A 197 -11.37 4.12 1.55
N GLU A 198 -11.41 5.20 2.33
CA GLU A 198 -10.52 6.35 2.19
C GLU A 198 -9.07 6.01 2.58
N SER A 199 -8.86 5.35 3.72
CA SER A 199 -7.51 4.92 4.15
C SER A 199 -6.87 4.02 3.09
N ARG A 200 -7.61 3.02 2.62
CA ARG A 200 -7.16 2.12 1.56
C ARG A 200 -6.96 2.82 0.23
N ALA A 201 -7.88 3.69 -0.19
CA ALA A 201 -7.72 4.44 -1.43
C ALA A 201 -6.49 5.36 -1.36
N THR A 202 -6.25 6.06 -0.25
CA THR A 202 -5.08 6.93 -0.12
C THR A 202 -3.76 6.15 -0.05
N HIS A 203 -3.77 4.94 0.49
CA HIS A 203 -2.65 4.00 0.38
C HIS A 203 -2.32 3.68 -1.09
N GLU A 204 -3.31 3.20 -1.87
CA GLU A 204 -3.10 2.82 -3.27
C GLU A 204 -2.76 4.03 -4.16
N LEU A 205 -3.36 5.19 -3.86
CA LEU A 205 -3.03 6.44 -4.52
C LEU A 205 -1.56 6.79 -4.31
N SER A 206 -1.03 6.57 -3.11
CA SER A 206 0.35 6.90 -2.80
C SER A 206 1.34 6.09 -3.62
N HIS A 207 1.07 4.80 -3.84
CA HIS A 207 1.82 4.01 -4.82
C HIS A 207 1.72 4.60 -6.23
N GLN A 208 0.50 4.88 -6.70
CA GLN A 208 0.28 5.42 -8.03
C GLN A 208 1.03 6.75 -8.23
N LEU A 209 0.96 7.68 -7.28
CA LEU A 209 1.66 8.96 -7.33
C LEU A 209 3.17 8.79 -7.24
N ALA A 210 3.67 7.90 -6.38
CA ALA A 210 5.11 7.67 -6.27
C ALA A 210 5.73 7.20 -7.59
N PHE A 211 5.06 6.32 -8.33
CA PHE A 211 5.53 5.87 -9.64
C PHE A 211 5.34 6.89 -10.76
N ASN A 212 4.25 7.66 -10.78
CA ASN A 212 3.99 8.65 -11.84
C ASN A 212 4.83 9.93 -11.66
N SER A 213 5.13 10.30 -10.42
CA SER A 213 5.99 11.46 -10.10
C SER A 213 7.48 11.19 -10.25
N GLY A 214 7.88 9.92 -10.37
CA GLY A 214 9.28 9.49 -10.48
C GLY A 214 10.02 9.36 -9.14
N ILE A 215 9.32 9.49 -8.00
CA ILE A 215 9.87 9.14 -6.68
C ILE A 215 10.26 7.65 -6.65
N GLN A 216 9.42 6.80 -7.25
CA GLN A 216 9.73 5.40 -7.53
C GLN A 216 9.72 5.14 -9.05
N LYS A 217 10.48 4.14 -9.50
CA LYS A 217 10.58 3.68 -10.90
C LYS A 217 9.93 2.31 -11.02
N ARG A 218 9.02 2.14 -11.99
CA ARG A 218 8.34 0.86 -12.25
C ARG A 218 9.35 -0.24 -12.58
N GLY A 219 9.09 -1.43 -12.06
CA GLY A 219 9.91 -2.63 -12.29
C GLY A 219 11.20 -2.71 -11.45
N VAL A 220 11.55 -1.65 -10.71
CA VAL A 220 12.59 -1.72 -9.68
C VAL A 220 12.02 -2.43 -8.45
N MET A 221 12.77 -3.37 -7.89
CA MET A 221 12.44 -4.01 -6.62
C MET A 221 12.81 -3.07 -5.45
N TYR A 222 11.79 -2.63 -4.72
CA TYR A 222 11.95 -1.80 -3.53
C TYR A 222 11.91 -2.66 -2.27
N PRO A 223 12.69 -2.32 -1.22
CA PRO A 223 12.42 -2.79 0.12
C PRO A 223 11.02 -2.37 0.58
N MET A 224 10.36 -3.20 1.37
CA MET A 224 9.00 -2.97 1.88
C MET A 224 8.87 -1.63 2.58
N TRP A 225 9.84 -1.28 3.43
CA TRP A 225 9.83 0.00 4.16
C TRP A 225 9.83 1.23 3.22
N VAL A 226 10.33 1.11 1.99
CA VAL A 226 10.31 2.22 1.03
C VAL A 226 8.93 2.39 0.41
N SER A 227 8.35 1.30 -0.09
CA SER A 227 7.09 1.36 -0.84
C SER A 227 5.89 1.46 0.11
N GLU A 228 5.79 0.53 1.05
CA GLU A 228 4.68 0.48 2.00
C GLU A 228 4.81 1.55 3.07
N GLY A 229 6.04 1.88 3.51
CA GLY A 229 6.26 2.95 4.47
C GLY A 229 5.89 4.33 3.93
N LEU A 230 6.09 4.55 2.63
CA LEU A 230 5.58 5.72 1.93
C LEU A 230 4.05 5.69 1.90
N ALA A 231 3.44 4.60 1.43
CA ALA A 231 1.99 4.52 1.27
C ALA A 231 1.23 4.68 2.61
N THR A 232 1.67 3.95 3.64
CA THR A 232 1.13 4.05 5.01
C THR A 232 1.27 5.44 5.62
N SER A 233 2.23 6.25 5.16
CA SER A 233 2.41 7.63 5.64
C SER A 233 1.39 8.62 5.06
N PHE A 234 0.62 8.23 4.05
CA PHE A 234 -0.41 9.03 3.40
C PHE A 234 -1.82 8.44 3.57
N GLU A 235 -1.96 7.32 4.29
CA GLU A 235 -3.26 6.79 4.72
C GLU A 235 -4.05 7.90 5.45
N ARG A 236 -5.25 8.20 4.95
CA ARG A 236 -6.17 9.16 5.56
C ARG A 236 -7.06 8.46 6.59
N GLU A 237 -7.14 9.03 7.78
CA GLU A 237 -8.03 8.58 8.85
C GLU A 237 -9.32 9.41 8.90
N ALA A 238 -10.39 8.84 9.45
CA ALA A 238 -11.74 9.44 9.46
C ALA A 238 -11.83 10.86 10.05
N THR A 239 -10.92 11.21 10.95
CA THR A 239 -10.94 12.48 11.69
C THR A 239 -9.66 13.32 11.50
N GLY A 240 -8.83 13.00 10.50
CA GLY A 240 -7.52 13.61 10.32
C GLY A 240 -7.23 14.08 8.89
N GLY A 241 -6.10 14.79 8.73
CA GLY A 241 -5.52 15.04 7.41
C GLY A 241 -4.86 13.79 6.82
N THR A 242 -4.16 13.95 5.71
CA THR A 242 -3.31 12.93 5.09
C THR A 242 -1.86 13.42 5.05
N GLY A 243 -0.92 12.49 4.93
CA GLY A 243 0.47 12.79 4.59
C GLY A 243 1.46 12.80 5.75
N LEU A 244 2.73 13.01 5.40
CA LEU A 244 3.87 12.82 6.31
C LEU A 244 3.93 13.81 7.48
N ARG A 245 3.11 14.86 7.45
CA ARG A 245 2.98 15.85 8.54
C ARG A 245 1.95 15.44 9.59
N GLU A 246 1.00 14.60 9.20
CA GLU A 246 -0.05 14.08 10.07
C GLU A 246 0.44 12.82 10.79
N ASP A 247 -0.10 12.57 11.97
CA ASP A 247 0.13 11.31 12.67
C ASP A 247 -0.79 10.20 12.14
N ASN A 248 -0.39 8.95 12.30
CA ASN A 248 -1.26 7.80 12.06
C ASN A 248 -1.39 7.03 13.39
N PRO A 249 -2.42 7.33 14.20
CA PRO A 249 -2.52 6.80 15.57
C PRO A 249 -2.64 5.27 15.59
N VAL A 250 -3.14 4.67 14.51
CA VAL A 250 -3.24 3.21 14.36
C VAL A 250 -1.86 2.60 14.20
N ARG A 251 -1.11 3.07 13.20
CA ARG A 251 0.25 2.59 12.94
C ARG A 251 1.12 2.86 14.14
N ARG A 252 0.98 4.03 14.77
CA ARG A 252 1.66 4.38 16.01
C ARG A 252 1.34 3.42 17.15
N ARG A 253 0.06 3.16 17.45
CA ARG A 253 -0.33 2.23 18.52
C ARG A 253 0.24 0.82 18.27
N CYS A 254 0.01 0.27 17.09
CA CYS A 254 0.50 -1.06 16.71
C CYS A 254 2.03 -1.15 16.84
N LEU A 255 2.75 -0.13 16.37
CA LEU A 255 4.20 -0.03 16.48
C LEU A 255 4.67 0.00 17.94
N ILE A 256 4.06 0.83 18.78
CA ILE A 256 4.47 0.99 20.19
C ILE A 256 4.16 -0.29 20.98
N GLU A 257 3.03 -0.94 20.72
CA GLU A 257 2.70 -2.24 21.32
C GLU A 257 3.70 -3.33 20.92
N ALA A 258 4.10 -3.38 19.64
CA ALA A 258 5.09 -4.33 19.14
C ALA A 258 6.50 -4.02 19.68
N TYR A 259 6.86 -2.73 19.80
CA TYR A 259 8.13 -2.27 20.39
C TYR A 259 8.24 -2.68 21.86
N ARG A 260 7.25 -2.32 22.69
CA ARG A 260 7.21 -2.67 24.12
C ARG A 260 7.16 -4.18 24.35
N GLY A 261 6.53 -4.91 23.44
CA GLY A 261 6.48 -6.37 23.47
C GLY A 261 7.72 -7.09 22.92
N GLY A 262 8.72 -6.36 22.41
CA GLY A 262 9.93 -6.96 21.81
C GLY A 262 9.65 -7.78 20.53
N ARG A 263 8.59 -7.45 19.79
CA ARG A 263 8.12 -8.21 18.61
C ARG A 263 8.57 -7.62 17.27
N LEU A 264 9.18 -6.43 17.26
CA LEU A 264 9.67 -5.81 16.03
C LEU A 264 10.75 -6.66 15.37
N MET A 265 10.70 -6.73 14.04
CA MET A 265 11.76 -7.38 13.25
C MET A 265 13.08 -6.62 13.47
N PRO A 266 14.23 -7.31 13.63
CA PRO A 266 15.53 -6.66 13.69
C PRO A 266 15.72 -5.72 12.49
N LEU A 267 16.24 -4.51 12.73
CA LEU A 267 16.23 -3.46 11.71
C LEU A 267 16.98 -3.88 10.43
N GLU A 268 18.06 -4.64 10.53
CA GLU A 268 18.80 -5.13 9.36
C GLU A 268 17.98 -6.11 8.50
N ASP A 269 17.25 -7.02 9.11
CA ASP A 269 16.32 -7.91 8.42
C ASP A 269 15.21 -7.10 7.76
N PHE A 270 14.62 -6.17 8.52
CA PHE A 270 13.52 -5.34 8.07
C PHE A 270 13.89 -4.43 6.89
N LEU A 271 15.02 -3.74 6.97
CA LEU A 271 15.51 -2.82 5.93
C LEU A 271 15.78 -3.51 4.59
N THR A 272 16.01 -4.82 4.62
CA THR A 272 16.29 -5.64 3.43
C THR A 272 15.13 -6.53 3.01
N LEU A 273 13.99 -6.47 3.72
CA LEU A 273 12.77 -7.21 3.40
C LEU A 273 12.13 -6.67 2.12
N THR A 274 11.92 -7.51 1.11
CA THR A 274 11.30 -7.12 -0.17
C THR A 274 9.92 -7.73 -0.40
N ARG A 275 9.49 -8.64 0.48
CA ARG A 275 8.19 -9.32 0.43
C ARG A 275 7.78 -9.66 1.85
N LEU A 276 6.48 -9.64 2.10
CA LEU A 276 5.94 -10.16 3.34
C LEU A 276 6.32 -11.63 3.51
N PRO A 277 6.80 -12.05 4.70
CA PRO A 277 6.84 -13.47 5.05
C PRO A 277 5.43 -14.06 4.97
N ALA A 278 5.33 -15.36 4.70
CA ALA A 278 4.08 -16.06 4.97
C ALA A 278 3.90 -16.06 6.50
N SER A 279 3.04 -15.18 7.01
CA SER A 279 2.83 -14.97 8.44
C SER A 279 1.36 -14.68 8.74
N ASP A 280 0.98 -14.91 9.99
CA ASP A 280 -0.32 -14.53 10.55
C ASP A 280 -0.62 -13.03 10.32
N PRO A 281 -1.89 -12.63 10.10
CA PRO A 281 -2.30 -11.23 9.92
C PRO A 281 -1.78 -10.25 10.97
N SER A 282 -1.56 -10.67 12.23
CA SER A 282 -1.00 -9.78 13.24
C SER A 282 0.44 -9.38 12.93
N ALA A 283 1.27 -10.31 12.46
CA ALA A 283 2.64 -10.02 12.07
C ALA A 283 2.71 -9.11 10.84
N THR A 284 1.76 -9.25 9.91
CA THR A 284 1.63 -8.35 8.74
C THR A 284 1.39 -6.90 9.18
N ARG A 285 0.45 -6.67 10.12
CA ARG A 285 0.16 -5.32 10.65
C ARG A 285 1.38 -4.69 11.33
N GLU A 286 2.13 -5.47 12.12
CA GLU A 286 3.35 -5.01 12.77
C GLU A 286 4.43 -4.63 11.75
N ILE A 287 4.56 -5.38 10.65
CA ILE A 287 5.47 -5.05 9.54
C ILE A 287 5.09 -3.72 8.87
N TYR A 288 3.80 -3.48 8.60
CA TYR A 288 3.32 -2.22 8.06
C TYR A 288 3.55 -1.04 9.03
N ALA A 289 3.29 -1.24 10.32
CA ALA A 289 3.57 -0.24 11.35
C ALA A 289 5.08 0.08 11.45
N GLN A 290 5.93 -0.94 11.34
CA GLN A 290 7.39 -0.76 11.29
C GLN A 290 7.83 -0.03 10.00
N ALA A 291 7.18 -0.29 8.86
CA ALA A 291 7.46 0.38 7.59
C ALA A 291 7.13 1.87 7.66
N TRP A 292 5.94 2.18 8.19
CA TRP A 292 5.50 3.54 8.49
C TRP A 292 6.53 4.27 9.36
N SER A 293 6.96 3.66 10.47
CA SER A 293 7.92 4.26 11.38
C SER A 293 9.26 4.57 10.73
N VAL A 294 9.86 3.58 10.05
CA VAL A 294 11.20 3.73 9.44
C VAL A 294 11.17 4.80 8.36
N PHE A 295 10.15 4.80 7.50
CA PHE A 295 10.03 5.80 6.44
C PHE A 295 9.91 7.21 7.01
N ARG A 296 9.05 7.41 8.03
CA ARG A 296 8.87 8.70 8.69
C ARG A 296 10.08 9.19 9.45
N PHE A 297 10.78 8.29 10.15
CA PHE A 297 12.04 8.59 10.82
C PHE A 297 13.08 9.08 9.79
N LEU A 298 13.26 8.35 8.68
CA LEU A 298 14.21 8.76 7.65
C LEU A 298 13.79 10.05 6.94
N PHE A 299 12.50 10.26 6.71
CA PHE A 299 11.98 11.47 6.10
C PHE A 299 12.17 12.71 6.99
N SER A 300 12.01 12.54 8.30
CA SER A 300 12.09 13.61 9.28
C SER A 300 13.53 13.93 9.66
N ASP A 301 14.30 12.90 10.06
CA ASP A 301 15.61 13.04 10.69
C ASP A 301 16.77 12.89 9.70
N ARG A 302 16.57 12.18 8.58
CA ARG A 302 17.63 11.82 7.60
C ARG A 302 17.23 12.15 6.17
N ARG A 303 16.52 13.27 6.00
CA ARG A 303 15.82 13.66 4.77
C ARG A 303 16.71 13.68 3.53
N GLU A 304 17.89 14.27 3.64
CA GLU A 304 18.81 14.42 2.52
C GLU A 304 19.42 13.08 2.10
N GLU A 305 19.72 12.21 3.06
CA GLU A 305 20.10 10.81 2.80
C GLU A 305 18.97 10.04 2.12
N LEU A 306 17.73 10.16 2.61
CA LEU A 306 16.57 9.51 2.01
C LEU A 306 16.35 9.98 0.57
N ARG A 307 16.44 11.28 0.32
CA ARG A 307 16.31 11.87 -1.02
C ARG A 307 17.36 11.31 -1.97
N ARG A 308 18.63 11.27 -1.55
CA ARG A 308 19.72 10.68 -2.35
C ARG A 308 19.51 9.19 -2.59
N TYR A 309 19.05 8.45 -1.59
CA TYR A 309 18.76 7.02 -1.70
C TYR A 309 17.65 6.75 -2.71
N LEU A 310 16.49 7.42 -2.61
CA LEU A 310 15.39 7.24 -3.56
C LEU A 310 15.78 7.67 -4.99
N ALA A 311 16.56 8.75 -5.14
CA ALA A 311 17.10 9.17 -6.43
C ALA A 311 18.11 8.19 -7.02
N ALA A 312 18.82 7.41 -6.19
CA ALA A 312 19.68 6.32 -6.66
C ALA A 312 18.85 5.11 -7.09
N LEU A 313 17.83 4.73 -6.31
CA LEU A 313 16.93 3.63 -6.64
C LEU A 313 16.16 3.89 -7.95
N SER A 314 15.72 5.12 -8.21
CA SER A 314 15.02 5.47 -9.45
C SER A 314 15.90 5.38 -10.71
N LYS A 315 17.23 5.28 -10.55
CA LYS A 315 18.18 5.07 -11.65
C LYS A 315 18.51 3.60 -11.92
N LEU A 316 18.07 2.69 -11.06
CA LEU A 316 18.32 1.25 -11.23
C LEU A 316 17.58 0.70 -12.45
N GLU A 317 18.16 -0.33 -13.06
CA GLU A 317 17.45 -1.12 -14.07
C GLU A 317 16.35 -1.97 -13.45
N PRO A 318 15.20 -2.14 -14.12
CA PRO A 318 14.16 -3.05 -13.67
C PRO A 318 14.69 -4.47 -13.46
N GLY A 319 14.30 -5.10 -12.35
CA GLY A 319 14.76 -6.45 -12.06
C GLY A 319 14.77 -6.82 -10.59
N ARG A 320 15.04 -8.11 -10.35
CA ARG A 320 15.23 -8.64 -9.00
C ARG A 320 16.54 -8.15 -8.41
N ARG A 321 16.54 -7.95 -7.10
CA ARG A 321 17.69 -7.50 -6.34
C ARG A 321 17.92 -8.46 -5.19
N ASP A 322 19.16 -8.84 -4.96
CA ASP A 322 19.50 -9.69 -3.84
C ASP A 322 19.62 -8.88 -2.54
N ARG A 323 19.48 -9.57 -1.42
CA ARG A 323 19.49 -9.00 -0.08
C ARG A 323 20.80 -8.26 0.23
N ALA A 324 21.93 -8.77 -0.26
CA ALA A 324 23.25 -8.19 -0.01
C ALA A 324 23.46 -6.87 -0.78
N ALA A 325 22.93 -6.76 -2.00
CA ALA A 325 22.93 -5.54 -2.79
C ALA A 325 22.11 -4.44 -2.11
N ILE A 326 20.88 -4.76 -1.70
CA ILE A 326 20.01 -3.84 -0.95
C ILE A 326 20.72 -3.36 0.32
N ARG A 327 21.32 -4.28 1.08
CA ARG A 327 22.08 -3.94 2.28
C ARG A 327 23.23 -2.97 2.01
N ARG A 328 24.03 -3.21 0.95
CA ARG A 328 25.16 -2.31 0.59
C ARG A 328 24.68 -0.91 0.27
N GLU A 329 23.57 -0.78 -0.47
CA GLU A 329 23.01 0.51 -0.83
C GLU A 329 22.46 1.28 0.37
N ILE A 330 21.82 0.58 1.31
CA ILE A 330 21.35 1.16 2.58
C ILE A 330 22.53 1.66 3.42
N VAL A 331 23.58 0.85 3.54
CA VAL A 331 24.80 1.28 4.26
C VAL A 331 25.46 2.47 3.58
N ALA A 332 25.52 2.48 2.25
CA ALA A 332 26.08 3.60 1.50
C ALA A 332 25.26 4.90 1.68
N ALA A 333 23.94 4.80 1.79
CA ALA A 333 23.06 5.95 1.95
C ALA A 333 22.99 6.48 3.39
N PHE A 334 22.86 5.60 4.37
CA PHE A 334 22.50 5.97 5.75
C PHE A 334 23.61 5.71 6.79
N GLY A 335 24.67 5.01 6.40
CA GLY A 335 25.76 4.58 7.28
C GLY A 335 25.54 3.18 7.86
N PRO A 336 26.38 2.75 8.83
CA PRO A 336 26.26 1.44 9.47
C PRO A 336 24.88 1.22 10.10
N ILE A 337 24.26 0.07 9.83
CA ILE A 337 22.89 -0.23 10.26
C ILE A 337 22.76 -0.21 11.78
N ASP A 338 23.76 -0.70 12.54
CA ASP A 338 23.71 -0.68 14.01
C ASP A 338 23.60 0.76 14.58
N ARG A 339 24.24 1.73 13.93
CA ARG A 339 24.12 3.14 14.33
C ARG A 339 22.75 3.70 13.96
N LEU A 340 22.22 3.31 12.81
CA LEU A 340 20.88 3.67 12.38
C LEU A 340 19.81 3.09 13.32
N ASP A 341 20.01 1.86 13.78
CA ASP A 341 19.14 1.17 14.75
C ASP A 341 19.10 1.88 16.09
N VAL A 342 20.25 2.32 16.61
CA VAL A 342 20.30 3.13 17.83
C VAL A 342 19.51 4.44 17.66
N SER A 343 19.69 5.15 16.55
CA SER A 343 18.95 6.39 16.28
C SER A 343 17.44 6.15 16.12
N TRP A 344 17.05 5.10 15.41
CA TRP A 344 15.65 4.75 15.21
C TRP A 344 14.99 4.31 16.52
N LYS A 345 15.67 3.52 17.37
CA LYS A 345 15.17 3.16 18.71
C LYS A 345 14.99 4.38 19.61
N ALA A 346 15.89 5.36 19.56
CA ALA A 346 15.70 6.62 20.27
C ALA A 346 14.45 7.39 19.78
N HIS A 347 14.16 7.33 18.47
CA HIS A 347 12.92 7.86 17.90
C HIS A 347 11.68 7.10 18.42
N LEU A 348 11.73 5.76 18.47
CA LEU A 348 10.66 4.93 19.03
C LEU A 348 10.39 5.23 20.49
N GLU A 349 11.44 5.44 21.30
CA GLU A 349 11.31 5.77 22.71
C GLU A 349 10.55 7.09 22.90
N LYS A 350 10.96 8.13 22.16
CA LYS A 350 10.26 9.43 22.17
C LYS A 350 8.79 9.29 21.77
N LEU A 351 8.50 8.49 20.75
CA LEU A 351 7.14 8.25 20.27
C LEU A 351 6.31 7.45 21.30
N SER A 352 6.93 6.50 22.00
CA SER A 352 6.32 5.76 23.12
C SER A 352 5.94 6.68 24.27
N ASP A 353 6.83 7.60 24.65
CA ASP A 353 6.58 8.58 25.72
C ASP A 353 5.45 9.55 25.36
N GLN A 354 5.45 10.05 24.13
CA GLN A 354 4.37 10.91 23.61
C GLN A 354 3.02 10.20 23.66
N THR A 355 2.98 8.94 23.21
CA THR A 355 1.76 8.12 23.21
C THR A 355 1.24 7.92 24.65
N ALA A 356 2.12 7.59 25.60
CA ALA A 356 1.74 7.42 27.00
C ALA A 356 1.20 8.73 27.63
N SER A 357 1.79 9.88 27.29
CA SER A 357 1.30 11.18 27.75
C SER A 357 -0.09 11.50 27.22
N GLU A 358 -0.36 11.25 25.94
CA GLU A 358 -1.66 11.49 25.32
C GLU A 358 -2.75 10.57 25.91
N GLU A 359 -2.43 9.31 26.15
CA GLU A 359 -3.33 8.35 26.81
C GLU A 359 -3.68 8.78 28.24
N PHE A 360 -2.69 9.27 29.00
CA PHE A 360 -2.91 9.78 30.35
C PHE A 360 -3.82 11.00 30.35
N SER A 361 -3.57 11.98 29.48
CA SER A 361 -4.41 13.18 29.35
C SER A 361 -5.85 12.84 28.95
N ALA A 362 -6.04 11.95 27.97
CA ALA A 362 -7.38 11.51 27.54
C ALA A 362 -8.14 10.73 28.63
N GLY A 363 -7.42 10.04 29.53
CA GLY A 363 -8.01 9.33 30.66
C GLY A 363 -8.40 10.22 31.85
N VAL A 364 -7.79 11.40 31.96
CA VAL A 364 -8.14 12.41 32.98
C VAL A 364 -9.41 13.17 32.58
N ASP A 365 -9.58 13.51 31.30
CA ASP A 365 -10.78 14.23 30.81
C ASP A 365 -12.06 13.38 30.81
N ARG A 366 -11.94 12.05 30.96
CA ARG A 366 -13.09 11.11 31.04
C ARG A 366 -13.53 10.77 32.46
N ARG A 367 -12.85 11.28 33.50
CA ARG A 367 -13.23 11.12 34.92
C ARG A 367 -13.77 12.42 35.48
#